data_AF-K6VR80-F1
#
_entry.id   AF-K6VR80-F1
#
_cell.length_a   1.000
_cell.length_b   1.000
_cell.length_c   1.000
_cell.angle_alpha   90.00
_cell.angle_beta   90.00
_cell.angle_gamma   90.00
#
_symmetry.space_group_name_H-M   'P 1'
#
loop_
_entity.id
_entity.type
_entity.pdbx_description
1 polymer ?
#
loop_
_entity_poly.entity_id
_entity_poly.type
_entity_poly.pdbx_seq_one_letter_code
_entity_poly.pdbx_strand_id
1 'polypeptide(L)'
;MSHTSRIRRAGATIAAVAIAAGLATATSVGSAVAAPPATGARLMVYAPDTSNIRVTIEGVFPMSRIDADTVIKYMNDQRAGGVTYTLRADDPGANDAVVFERYVTGTGTMPGGHLLATDEGLHYLKIMLVPREYMDEDHNPFDDTDEIYAQVHLNYAQGGDRYATSPVVARNY
;
A
#
# COMPACT_ATOMS: atom_id res chain seq x y z
N MET A 1 -59.10 -36.14 -31.04
CA MET A 1 -58.99 -35.32 -29.83
C MET A 1 -58.19 -34.07 -30.17
N SER A 2 -58.81 -32.92 -29.96
CA SER A 2 -58.29 -31.57 -30.23
C SER A 2 -57.19 -31.21 -29.24
N HIS A 3 -56.15 -30.48 -29.65
CA HIS A 3 -55.70 -29.22 -29.02
C HIS A 3 -54.60 -28.56 -29.86
N THR A 4 -55.01 -27.47 -30.52
CA THR A 4 -54.19 -26.42 -31.13
C THR A 4 -53.61 -25.53 -30.04
N SER A 5 -52.33 -25.16 -30.13
CA SER A 5 -51.90 -23.83 -29.69
C SER A 5 -50.65 -23.36 -30.46
N ARG A 6 -50.84 -22.32 -31.28
CA ARG A 6 -49.78 -21.53 -31.90
C ARG A 6 -49.45 -20.38 -30.94
N ILE A 7 -48.18 -20.23 -30.56
CA ILE A 7 -47.71 -19.02 -29.87
C ILE A 7 -47.03 -18.10 -30.90
N ARG A 8 -47.46 -16.84 -30.85
CA ARG A 8 -47.21 -15.76 -31.81
C ARG A 8 -45.85 -15.09 -31.60
N ARG A 9 -45.29 -14.58 -32.69
CA ARG A 9 -44.19 -13.61 -32.73
C ARG A 9 -44.62 -12.25 -32.15
N ALA A 10 -43.72 -11.63 -31.39
CA ALA A 10 -43.50 -10.19 -31.23
C ALA A 10 -42.06 -10.08 -30.71
N GLY A 11 -41.11 -9.31 -31.24
CA GLY A 11 -41.19 -8.03 -31.92
C GLY A 11 -40.27 -7.08 -31.13
N ALA A 12 -38.99 -7.01 -31.50
CA ALA A 12 -38.06 -6.03 -30.94
C ALA A 12 -37.22 -5.44 -32.08
N THR A 13 -37.80 -4.45 -32.75
CA THR A 13 -37.08 -3.40 -33.46
C THR A 13 -36.34 -2.53 -32.44
N ILE A 14 -35.01 -2.47 -32.51
CA ILE A 14 -34.27 -1.32 -32.00
C ILE A 14 -33.49 -0.74 -33.18
N ALA A 15 -33.82 0.49 -33.49
CA ALA A 15 -33.29 1.29 -34.57
C ALA A 15 -31.81 1.62 -34.36
N ALA A 16 -31.10 1.72 -35.48
CA ALA A 16 -29.79 2.36 -35.57
C ALA A 16 -29.87 3.87 -35.33
N VAL A 17 -28.69 4.53 -35.23
CA VAL A 17 -28.34 5.97 -35.22
C VAL A 17 -27.58 6.29 -33.91
N ALA A 18 -26.37 6.87 -33.86
CA ALA A 18 -25.50 7.48 -34.86
C ALA A 18 -24.02 7.31 -34.43
N ILE A 19 -23.14 7.11 -35.42
CA ILE A 19 -21.70 7.37 -35.27
C ILE A 19 -21.53 8.88 -35.46
N ALA A 20 -21.33 9.61 -34.38
CA ALA A 20 -20.87 10.99 -34.42
C ALA A 20 -19.36 11.01 -34.18
N ALA A 21 -18.60 11.30 -35.24
CA ALA A 21 -17.21 11.70 -35.15
C ALA A 21 -17.14 13.05 -34.43
N GLY A 22 -16.70 13.02 -33.17
CA GLY A 22 -16.33 14.20 -32.41
C GLY A 22 -14.82 14.20 -32.22
N LEU A 23 -14.14 15.11 -32.92
CA LEU A 23 -12.75 15.47 -32.70
C LEU A 23 -12.62 16.09 -31.30
N ALA A 24 -12.45 15.24 -30.28
CA ALA A 24 -12.13 15.68 -28.93
C ALA A 24 -10.62 15.83 -28.84
N THR A 25 -10.17 17.06 -28.66
CA THR A 25 -8.84 17.42 -28.17
C THR A 25 -8.48 16.51 -27.01
N ALA A 26 -7.43 15.71 -27.19
CA ALA A 26 -6.85 14.87 -26.16
C ALA A 26 -6.18 15.74 -25.09
N THR A 27 -6.98 16.32 -24.20
CA THR A 27 -6.54 16.58 -22.83
C THR A 27 -6.58 15.23 -22.14
N SER A 28 -5.43 14.55 -22.10
CA SER A 28 -5.23 13.44 -21.18
C SER A 28 -5.36 14.00 -19.76
N VAL A 29 -6.59 14.02 -19.23
CA VAL A 29 -6.81 13.93 -17.79
C VAL A 29 -6.12 12.65 -17.39
N GLY A 30 -4.91 12.78 -16.83
CA GLY A 30 -4.24 11.67 -16.19
C GLY A 30 -5.23 11.08 -15.22
N SER A 31 -5.57 9.80 -15.40
CA SER A 31 -6.31 9.08 -14.39
C SER A 31 -5.52 9.25 -13.10
N ALA A 32 -6.09 9.91 -12.09
CA ALA A 32 -5.56 9.85 -10.74
C ALA A 32 -5.49 8.37 -10.39
N VAL A 33 -4.28 7.83 -10.28
CA VAL A 33 -4.08 6.44 -9.88
C VAL A 33 -4.10 6.51 -8.35
N ALA A 34 -5.18 6.02 -7.76
CA ALA A 34 -5.27 5.93 -6.30
C ALA A 34 -4.14 5.04 -5.75
N ALA A 35 -3.67 5.34 -4.53
CA ALA A 35 -2.72 4.52 -3.79
C ALA A 35 -2.96 3.00 -3.94
N PRO A 36 -1.89 2.18 -3.91
CA PRO A 36 -2.04 0.74 -4.00
C PRO A 36 -2.99 0.21 -2.91
N PRO A 37 -3.80 -0.82 -3.21
CA PRO A 37 -4.72 -1.39 -2.24
C PRO A 37 -3.97 -1.91 -1.01
N ALA A 38 -4.54 -1.71 0.18
CA ALA A 38 -3.97 -2.23 1.42
C ALA A 38 -3.93 -3.77 1.39
N THR A 39 -2.77 -4.36 1.72
CA THR A 39 -2.54 -5.81 1.62
C THR A 39 -2.16 -6.49 2.93
N GLY A 40 -2.05 -5.74 4.04
CA GLY A 40 -1.83 -6.33 5.37
C GLY A 40 -0.88 -5.57 6.29
N ALA A 41 -0.35 -4.42 5.86
CA ALA A 41 0.34 -3.51 6.78
C ALA A 41 -0.68 -2.59 7.46
N ARG A 42 -0.35 -2.16 8.67
CA ARG A 42 -1.07 -1.13 9.41
C ARG A 42 -0.11 0.00 9.73
N LEU A 43 -0.56 1.21 9.45
CA LEU A 43 0.13 2.46 9.76
C LEU A 43 -0.60 3.17 10.91
N MET A 44 0.15 3.60 11.90
CA MET A 44 -0.32 4.50 12.96
C MET A 44 0.60 5.71 13.05
N VAL A 45 0.00 6.89 13.14
CA VAL A 45 0.74 8.16 13.15
C VAL A 45 0.32 8.96 14.38
N TYR A 46 1.30 9.35 15.18
CA TYR A 46 1.11 10.10 16.42
C TYR A 46 2.12 11.24 16.49
N ALA A 47 1.68 12.48 16.69
CA ALA A 47 2.55 13.64 16.85
C ALA A 47 2.82 13.89 18.35
N PRO A 48 3.94 13.42 18.93
CA PRO A 48 4.28 13.71 20.31
C PRO A 48 4.64 15.18 20.57
N ASP A 49 5.16 15.87 19.55
CA ASP A 49 5.59 17.26 19.60
C ASP A 49 5.43 17.95 18.22
N THR A 50 5.89 19.19 18.11
CA THR A 50 5.75 20.01 16.88
C THR A 50 6.83 19.75 15.83
N SER A 51 7.86 18.99 16.15
CA SER A 51 9.02 18.77 15.27
C SER A 51 9.10 17.34 14.75
N ASN A 52 8.54 16.37 15.48
CA ASN A 52 8.63 14.96 15.16
C ASN A 52 7.27 14.29 15.24
N ILE A 53 7.10 13.33 14.34
CA ILE A 53 5.94 12.45 14.28
C ILE A 53 6.42 11.03 14.56
N ARG A 54 5.80 10.40 15.56
CA ARG A 54 5.98 8.99 15.86
C ARG A 54 5.12 8.16 14.90
N VAL A 55 5.80 7.43 14.04
CA VAL A 55 5.19 6.51 13.10
C VAL A 55 5.38 5.08 13.59
N THR A 56 4.30 4.31 13.57
CA THR A 56 4.32 2.86 13.84
C THR A 56 3.78 2.11 12.64
N ILE A 57 4.55 1.15 12.14
CA ILE A 57 4.19 0.28 11.01
C ILE A 57 4.25 -1.16 11.53
N GLU A 58 3.15 -1.89 11.41
CA GLU A 58 3.07 -3.28 11.86
C GLU A 58 2.27 -4.15 10.90
N GLY A 59 2.45 -5.47 10.98
CA GLY A 59 1.70 -6.42 10.20
C GLY A 59 2.34 -7.81 10.20
N VAL A 60 1.86 -8.65 9.29
CA VAL A 60 2.32 -10.05 9.15
C VAL A 60 2.58 -10.34 7.69
N PHE A 61 3.71 -10.98 7.39
CA PHE A 61 3.91 -11.67 6.12
C PHE A 61 3.45 -13.12 6.26
N PRO A 62 2.33 -13.54 5.64
CA PRO A 62 1.77 -14.88 5.86
C PRO A 62 2.69 -15.96 5.28
N MET A 63 3.30 -16.78 6.14
CA MET A 63 4.17 -17.89 5.72
C MET A 63 4.19 -18.96 6.81
N SER A 64 4.80 -20.11 6.54
CA SER A 64 4.98 -21.10 7.59
C SER A 64 5.92 -20.56 8.66
N ARG A 65 5.72 -20.96 9.92
CA ARG A 65 6.63 -20.61 11.01
C ARG A 65 8.08 -21.01 10.71
N ILE A 66 8.27 -22.17 10.09
CA ILE A 66 9.59 -22.69 9.69
C ILE A 66 10.26 -21.73 8.69
N ASP A 67 9.51 -21.24 7.70
CA ASP A 67 10.04 -20.27 6.75
C ASP A 67 10.38 -18.95 7.46
N ALA A 68 9.50 -18.45 8.32
CA ALA A 68 9.72 -17.21 9.08
C ALA A 68 10.98 -17.30 9.96
N ASP A 69 11.16 -18.39 10.71
CA ASP A 69 12.35 -18.67 11.51
C ASP A 69 13.60 -18.76 10.62
N THR A 70 13.47 -19.35 9.43
CA THR A 70 14.54 -19.46 8.44
C THR A 70 14.96 -18.08 7.94
N VAL A 71 14.01 -17.21 7.59
CA VAL A 71 14.28 -15.81 7.21
C VAL A 71 15.04 -15.08 8.31
N ILE A 72 14.52 -15.12 9.54
CA ILE A 72 15.12 -14.48 10.73
C ILE A 72 16.56 -14.97 10.90
N LYS A 73 16.79 -16.28 10.81
CA LYS A 73 18.12 -16.88 10.92
C LYS A 73 19.07 -16.39 9.82
N TYR A 74 18.63 -16.37 8.56
CA TYR A 74 19.46 -15.88 7.45
C TYR A 74 19.83 -14.40 7.61
N MET A 75 18.89 -13.56 8.01
CA MET A 75 19.15 -12.14 8.29
C MET A 75 20.17 -11.94 9.42
N ASN A 76 20.14 -12.79 10.44
CA ASN A 76 21.05 -12.72 11.58
C ASN A 76 22.45 -13.26 11.26
N ASP A 77 22.52 -14.50 10.78
CA ASP A 77 23.77 -15.24 10.63
C ASP A 77 24.56 -14.76 9.41
N GLN A 78 23.86 -14.45 8.31
CA GLN A 78 24.49 -14.13 7.03
C GLN A 78 24.43 -12.64 6.68
N ARG A 79 23.76 -11.82 7.50
CA ARG A 79 23.50 -10.40 7.22
C ARG A 79 22.89 -10.18 5.83
N ALA A 80 22.13 -11.16 5.36
CA ALA A 80 21.58 -11.18 4.02
C ALA A 80 20.09 -10.88 4.08
N GLY A 81 19.63 -10.01 3.18
CA GLY A 81 18.24 -9.54 3.16
C GLY A 81 17.93 -8.59 4.31
N GLY A 82 16.66 -8.19 4.38
CA GLY A 82 16.18 -7.27 5.41
C GLY A 82 14.73 -6.86 5.17
N VAL A 83 14.28 -5.90 5.98
CA VAL A 83 12.96 -5.29 5.83
C VAL A 83 13.13 -3.80 5.60
N THR A 84 12.59 -3.31 4.49
CA THR A 84 12.50 -1.89 4.18
C THR A 84 11.12 -1.39 4.57
N TYR A 85 11.07 -0.35 5.39
CA TYR A 85 9.85 0.37 5.75
C TYR A 85 9.87 1.72 5.04
N THR A 86 8.90 1.93 4.17
CA THR A 86 8.81 3.12 3.34
C THR A 86 7.51 3.84 3.65
N LEU A 87 7.57 5.16 3.82
CA LEU A 87 6.40 6.04 3.81
C LEU A 87 6.35 6.74 2.46
N ARG A 88 5.16 6.81 1.89
CA ARG A 88 4.91 7.44 0.61
C ARG A 88 3.77 8.45 0.74
N ALA A 89 3.88 9.54 -0.01
CA ALA A 89 2.81 10.50 -0.18
C ALA A 89 1.90 10.06 -1.33
N ASP A 90 0.59 10.10 -1.12
CA ASP A 90 -0.45 9.71 -2.08
C ASP A 90 -0.86 10.90 -2.95
N ASP A 91 0.07 11.39 -3.77
CA ASP A 91 -0.19 12.56 -4.61
C ASP A 91 -1.04 12.14 -5.83
N PRO A 92 -2.02 12.95 -6.28
CA PRO A 92 -2.79 12.67 -7.50
C PRO A 92 -1.89 12.68 -8.75
N GLY A 93 -1.40 11.51 -9.16
CA GLY A 93 -0.43 11.40 -10.24
C GLY A 93 0.17 10.00 -10.34
N ALA A 94 1.20 9.82 -11.16
CA ALA A 94 1.95 8.56 -11.20
C ALA A 94 3.29 8.74 -10.47
N ASN A 95 3.57 7.82 -9.55
CA ASN A 95 4.79 7.67 -8.74
C ASN A 95 4.84 8.49 -7.44
N ASP A 96 4.02 8.07 -6.48
CA ASP A 96 4.04 8.42 -5.06
C ASP A 96 5.47 8.52 -4.52
N ALA A 97 5.84 9.73 -4.11
CA ALA A 97 7.18 10.05 -3.64
C ALA A 97 7.49 9.29 -2.34
N VAL A 98 8.72 8.79 -2.21
CA VAL A 98 9.19 8.26 -0.93
C VAL A 98 9.56 9.43 -0.03
N VAL A 99 8.75 9.67 0.99
CA VAL A 99 8.98 10.76 1.94
C VAL A 99 9.91 10.34 3.08
N PHE A 100 9.91 9.04 3.41
CA PHE A 100 10.83 8.49 4.40
C PHE A 100 11.08 7.01 4.16
N GLU A 101 12.32 6.56 4.41
CA GLU A 101 12.68 5.15 4.31
C GLU A 101 13.55 4.71 5.49
N ARG A 102 13.31 3.49 5.97
CA ARG A 102 14.20 2.81 6.90
C ARG A 102 14.42 1.36 6.49
N TYR A 103 15.65 1.05 6.14
CA TYR A 103 16.11 -0.32 5.99
C TYR A 103 16.57 -0.92 7.32
N VAL A 104 16.21 -2.16 7.56
CA VAL A 104 16.52 -2.91 8.77
C VAL A 104 17.12 -4.26 8.42
N THR A 105 18.30 -4.54 8.95
CA THR A 105 18.97 -5.85 8.86
C THR A 105 19.06 -6.51 10.23
N GLY A 106 18.97 -7.84 10.24
CA GLY A 106 18.97 -8.62 11.48
C GLY A 106 17.66 -8.46 12.28
N THR A 107 17.43 -9.41 13.17
CA THR A 107 16.22 -9.55 13.96
C THR A 107 16.57 -9.72 15.43
N GLY A 108 15.81 -9.03 16.26
CA GLY A 108 15.92 -8.94 17.71
C GLY A 108 14.97 -7.83 18.19
N THR A 109 14.84 -7.62 19.50
CA THR A 109 14.26 -6.38 20.04
C THR A 109 15.14 -5.22 19.59
N MET A 110 14.79 -4.62 18.47
CA MET A 110 15.45 -3.44 17.96
C MET A 110 14.90 -2.23 18.73
N PRO A 111 15.71 -1.19 18.94
CA PRO A 111 15.17 0.10 19.35
C PRO A 111 14.04 0.50 18.39
N GLY A 112 12.83 0.53 18.93
CA GLY A 112 11.60 0.78 18.17
C GLY A 112 11.22 -0.31 17.18
N GLY A 113 11.29 -1.61 17.48
CA GLY A 113 10.68 -2.62 16.60
C GLY A 113 11.04 -4.08 16.90
N HIS A 114 10.41 -5.00 16.17
CA HIS A 114 10.72 -6.43 16.21
C HIS A 114 10.41 -7.14 14.89
N LEU A 115 11.03 -8.31 14.73
CA LEU A 115 10.64 -9.34 13.77
C LEU A 115 10.47 -10.64 14.55
N LEU A 116 9.29 -11.25 14.43
CA LEU A 116 8.90 -12.41 15.24
C LEU A 116 8.26 -13.48 14.35
N ALA A 117 8.79 -14.69 14.40
CA ALA A 117 8.15 -15.85 13.79
C ALA A 117 7.05 -16.38 14.71
N THR A 118 5.84 -16.49 14.17
CA THR A 118 4.68 -17.08 14.83
C THR A 118 4.07 -18.14 13.92
N ASP A 119 3.00 -18.79 14.38
CA ASP A 119 2.26 -19.74 13.57
C ASP A 119 1.46 -19.07 12.43
N GLU A 120 1.27 -17.75 12.48
CA GLU A 120 0.61 -16.94 11.43
C GLU A 120 1.60 -16.44 10.36
N GLY A 121 2.90 -16.46 10.66
CA GLY A 121 3.98 -16.07 9.75
C GLY A 121 5.02 -15.18 10.40
N LEU A 122 5.59 -14.27 9.60
CA LEU A 122 6.59 -13.32 10.10
C LEU A 122 5.92 -12.00 10.48
N HIS A 123 5.75 -11.79 11.78
CA HIS A 123 5.26 -10.51 12.31
C HIS A 123 6.38 -9.48 12.27
N TYR A 124 6.01 -8.26 11.93
CA TYR A 124 6.90 -7.11 11.95
C TYR A 124 6.27 -5.94 12.68
N LEU A 125 7.12 -5.20 13.38
CA LEU A 125 6.80 -3.93 14.00
C LEU A 125 7.99 -3.00 13.82
N LYS A 126 7.72 -1.77 13.38
CA LYS A 126 8.67 -0.68 13.40
C LYS A 126 8.01 0.56 13.98
N ILE A 127 8.71 1.19 14.91
CA ILE A 127 8.41 2.48 15.51
C ILE A 127 9.59 3.39 15.16
N MET A 128 9.30 4.54 14.58
CA MET A 128 10.29 5.54 14.19
C MET A 128 9.78 6.96 14.45
N LEU A 129 10.71 7.87 14.69
CA LEU A 129 10.44 9.30 14.68
C LEU A 129 10.79 9.84 13.29
N VAL A 130 9.82 10.48 12.66
CA VAL A 130 9.95 11.12 11.35
C VAL A 130 9.84 12.62 11.59
N PRO A 131 10.83 13.43 11.19
CA PRO A 131 10.70 14.88 11.21
C PRO A 131 9.44 15.34 10.47
N ARG A 132 8.73 16.31 11.04
CA ARG A 132 7.44 16.80 10.52
C ARG A 132 7.58 17.34 9.09
N GLU A 133 8.72 17.92 8.75
CA GLU A 133 9.01 18.41 7.38
C GLU A 133 9.01 17.33 6.28
N TYR A 134 9.05 16.04 6.65
CA TYR A 134 8.92 14.94 5.70
C TYR A 134 7.49 14.41 5.60
N MET A 135 6.54 14.94 6.37
CA MET A 135 5.13 14.51 6.32
C MET A 135 4.18 15.61 5.85
N ASP A 136 4.66 16.85 5.77
CA ASP A 136 3.98 18.02 5.20
C ASP A 136 4.25 18.01 3.68
N GLU A 137 3.47 17.21 2.95
CA GLU A 137 3.64 17.04 1.49
C GLU A 137 2.88 18.12 0.72
N ASP A 138 1.76 18.58 1.27
CA ASP A 138 0.83 19.48 0.61
C ASP A 138 0.74 20.84 1.33
N HIS A 139 1.85 21.59 1.38
CA HIS A 139 1.78 22.96 1.90
C HIS A 139 1.26 23.95 0.86
N ASN A 140 -0.03 23.86 0.50
CA ASN A 140 -0.64 24.76 -0.45
C ASN A 140 -1.98 25.35 0.06
N PRO A 141 -2.40 26.55 -0.40
CA PRO A 141 -3.58 27.21 0.15
C PRO A 141 -4.92 26.58 -0.27
N PHE A 142 -4.90 25.47 -1.02
CA PHE A 142 -6.07 24.79 -1.57
C PHE A 142 -6.20 23.33 -1.15
N ASP A 143 -5.09 22.71 -0.72
CA ASP A 143 -5.03 21.42 -0.04
C ASP A 143 -3.89 21.46 0.98
N ASP A 144 -4.21 21.03 2.20
CA ASP A 144 -3.32 20.95 3.37
C ASP A 144 -3.51 19.57 4.04
N THR A 145 -4.07 18.62 3.28
CA THR A 145 -4.35 17.27 3.75
C THR A 145 -3.17 16.39 3.36
N ASP A 146 -2.29 16.11 4.31
CA ASP A 146 -1.21 15.17 4.00
C ASP A 146 -1.74 13.75 3.96
N GLU A 147 -1.62 13.11 2.80
CA GLU A 147 -2.09 11.75 2.54
C GLU A 147 -0.89 10.81 2.47
N ILE A 148 -0.70 9.99 3.51
CA ILE A 148 0.45 9.08 3.59
C ILE A 148 0.05 7.62 3.77
N TYR A 149 0.82 6.72 3.16
CA TYR A 149 0.72 5.29 3.43
C TYR A 149 2.09 4.64 3.63
N ALA A 150 2.08 3.47 4.25
CA ALA A 150 3.27 2.68 4.47
C ALA A 150 3.35 1.52 3.48
N GLN A 151 4.55 1.28 2.96
CA GLN A 151 4.91 0.07 2.23
C GLN A 151 6.05 -0.64 2.96
N VAL A 152 5.86 -1.92 3.20
CA VAL A 152 6.86 -2.78 3.84
C VAL A 152 7.32 -3.82 2.84
N HIS A 153 8.62 -3.85 2.58
CA HIS A 153 9.25 -4.79 1.66
C HIS A 153 10.17 -5.73 2.44
N LEU A 154 9.87 -7.01 2.38
CA LEU A 154 10.69 -8.08 2.90
C LEU A 154 11.51 -8.70 1.76
N ASN A 155 12.83 -8.64 1.88
CA ASN A 155 13.76 -9.32 0.99
C ASN A 155 14.39 -10.55 1.67
N TYR A 156 14.25 -11.70 1.04
CA TYR A 156 14.63 -13.01 1.62
C TYR A 156 16.09 -13.40 1.39
N ALA A 157 16.92 -12.55 0.76
CA ALA A 157 18.26 -12.85 0.24
C ALA A 157 18.35 -13.97 -0.82
N GLN A 158 17.44 -14.94 -0.82
CA GLN A 158 17.40 -16.11 -1.71
C GLN A 158 16.48 -15.90 -2.94
N GLY A 159 16.13 -14.65 -3.26
CA GLY A 159 15.32 -14.31 -4.44
C GLY A 159 13.81 -14.31 -4.23
N GLY A 160 13.33 -14.38 -2.99
CA GLY A 160 11.96 -14.01 -2.65
C GLY A 160 11.88 -12.53 -2.32
N ASP A 161 10.79 -11.88 -2.72
CA ASP A 161 10.39 -10.55 -2.28
C ASP A 161 8.91 -10.58 -1.89
N ARG A 162 8.56 -9.89 -0.80
CA ARG A 162 7.15 -9.69 -0.41
C ARG A 162 6.90 -8.25 -0.02
N TYR A 163 5.70 -7.79 -0.35
CA TYR A 163 5.25 -6.43 -0.08
C TYR A 163 3.96 -6.45 0.75
N ALA A 164 3.86 -5.51 1.68
CA ALA A 164 2.63 -5.21 2.41
C ALA A 164 2.39 -3.70 2.40
N THR A 165 1.18 -3.28 2.07
CA THR A 165 0.79 -1.87 1.98
C THR A 165 -0.28 -1.58 3.02
N SER A 166 -0.20 -0.43 3.68
CA SER A 166 -1.25 0.04 4.61
C SER A 166 -2.34 0.81 3.87
N PRO A 167 -3.51 1.01 4.50
CA PRO A 167 -4.41 2.07 4.08
C PRO A 167 -3.71 3.44 4.15
N VAL A 168 -4.20 4.38 3.35
CA VAL A 168 -3.82 5.80 3.40
C VAL A 168 -4.35 6.41 4.70
N VAL A 169 -3.53 7.25 5.32
CA VAL A 169 -3.87 8.07 6.48
C VAL A 169 -3.80 9.52 6.05
N ALA A 170 -4.96 10.17 6.00
CA ALA A 170 -5.11 11.59 5.71
C ALA A 170 -5.14 12.41 7.01
N ARG A 171 -4.23 13.38 7.17
CA ARG A 171 -4.19 14.27 8.33
C ARG A 171 -3.33 15.50 8.04
N ASN A 172 -3.71 16.65 8.57
CA ASN A 172 -2.85 17.84 8.55
C ASN A 172 -1.72 17.67 9.59
N TYR A 173 -0.49 17.58 9.10
CA TYR A 173 0.72 17.60 9.89
C TYR A 173 1.39 18.97 9.80
#